data_AF-A0A6I1JYK8-F1
#
_entry.id   AF-A0A6I1JYK8-F1
#
_cell.length_a   1.000
_cell.length_b   1.000
_cell.length_c   1.000
_cell.angle_alpha   90.00
_cell.angle_beta   90.00
_cell.angle_gamma   90.00
#
_symmetry.space_group_name_H-M   'P 1'
#
loop_
_entity.id
_entity.type
_entity.pdbx_description
1 polymer ?
#
loop_
_entity_poly.entity_id
_entity_poly.type
_entity_poly.pdbx_seq_one_letter_code
_entity_poly.pdbx_strand_id
1 'polypeptide(L)'
;MDLLRERAERAIEQPDAQTALIALAVEFKTEGMTEAEVMELYCEFLRKRQDDTDETKYDAIFEALTLVGGHCSSSCHIFGEHYDAGFVASLVKRGFHD
;
A
#
# COMPACT_ATOMS: atom_id res chain seq x y z
N MET A 1 3.15 9.24 -14.44
CA MET A 1 2.83 9.50 -13.02
C MET A 1 1.33 9.62 -12.79
N ASP A 2 0.56 10.29 -13.66
CA ASP A 2 -0.88 10.44 -13.47
C ASP A 2 -1.66 9.13 -13.41
N LEU A 3 -1.37 8.16 -14.28
CA LEU A 3 -2.03 6.84 -14.26
C LEU A 3 -1.80 6.06 -12.94
N LEU A 4 -0.61 6.19 -12.34
CA LEU A 4 -0.28 5.52 -11.06
C LEU A 4 -1.04 6.18 -9.91
N ARG A 5 -1.15 7.51 -9.96
CA ARG A 5 -1.95 8.30 -9.01
C ARG A 5 -3.43 7.93 -9.12
N GLU A 6 -3.98 7.86 -10.33
CA GLU A 6 -5.38 7.45 -10.54
C GLU A 6 -5.65 6.03 -10.02
N ARG A 7 -4.71 5.09 -10.22
CA ARG A 7 -4.84 3.73 -9.67
C ARG A 7 -4.85 3.73 -8.14
N ALA A 8 -3.98 4.52 -7.52
CA ALA A 8 -3.94 4.65 -6.07
C ALA A 8 -5.17 5.36 -5.51
N GLU A 9 -5.67 6.41 -6.17
CA GLU A 9 -6.92 7.09 -5.80
C GLU A 9 -8.10 6.12 -5.83
N ARG A 10 -8.21 5.31 -6.90
CA ARG A 10 -9.25 4.27 -6.99
C ARG A 10 -9.09 3.17 -5.95
N ALA A 11 -7.87 2.85 -5.53
CA ALA A 11 -7.63 1.88 -4.45
C ALA A 11 -8.10 2.43 -3.10
N ILE A 12 -7.87 3.73 -2.83
CA ILE A 12 -8.29 4.40 -1.59
C ILE A 12 -9.82 4.51 -1.49
N GLU A 13 -10.52 4.65 -2.61
CA GLU A 13 -11.99 4.72 -2.64
C GLU A 13 -12.68 3.36 -2.50
N GLN A 14 -11.92 2.25 -2.47
CA GLN A 14 -12.51 0.93 -2.26
C GLN A 14 -12.96 0.73 -0.81
N PRO A 15 -14.04 -0.05 -0.59
CA PRO A 15 -14.51 -0.37 0.76
C PRO A 15 -13.48 -1.12 1.61
N ASP A 16 -12.49 -1.76 0.96
CA ASP A 16 -11.31 -2.34 1.59
C ASP A 16 -10.04 -1.69 1.02
N ALA A 17 -9.85 -0.42 1.36
CA ALA A 17 -8.74 0.41 0.87
C ALA A 17 -7.37 -0.18 1.25
N GLN A 18 -7.27 -0.79 2.43
CA GLN A 18 -6.04 -1.41 2.93
C GLN A 18 -5.59 -2.54 2.00
N THR A 19 -6.46 -3.52 1.75
CA THR A 19 -6.15 -4.64 0.85
C THR A 19 -5.86 -4.16 -0.57
N ALA A 20 -6.63 -3.18 -1.06
CA ALA A 20 -6.44 -2.61 -2.39
C ALA A 20 -5.07 -1.93 -2.55
N LEU A 21 -4.63 -1.17 -1.55
CA LEU A 21 -3.32 -0.50 -1.56
C LEU A 21 -2.15 -1.47 -1.43
N ILE A 22 -2.31 -2.55 -0.68
CA ILE A 22 -1.29 -3.61 -0.57
C ILE A 22 -1.14 -4.35 -1.90
N ALA A 23 -2.26 -4.73 -2.51
CA ALA A 23 -2.26 -5.37 -3.83
C ALA A 23 -1.62 -4.45 -4.88
N LEU A 24 -1.97 -3.16 -4.87
CA LEU A 24 -1.42 -2.18 -5.78
C LEU A 24 0.09 -1.97 -5.60
N ALA A 25 0.58 -1.95 -4.36
CA ALA A 25 2.02 -1.86 -4.09
C ALA A 25 2.79 -3.07 -4.64
N VAL A 26 2.18 -4.26 -4.60
CA VAL A 26 2.73 -5.46 -5.26
C VAL A 26 2.73 -5.31 -6.77
N GLU A 27 1.63 -4.85 -7.36
CA GLU A 27 1.56 -4.60 -8.81
C GLU A 27 2.65 -3.63 -9.25
N PHE A 28 2.81 -2.51 -8.56
CA PHE A 28 3.87 -1.53 -8.81
C PHE A 28 5.27 -2.12 -8.71
N LYS A 29 5.53 -2.97 -7.71
CA LYS A 29 6.80 -3.73 -7.64
C LYS A 29 7.01 -4.61 -8.87
N THR A 30 5.97 -5.35 -9.30
CA THR A 30 6.06 -6.21 -10.49
C THR A 30 6.21 -5.42 -11.79
N GLU A 31 5.70 -4.20 -11.83
CA GLU A 31 5.87 -3.23 -12.93
C GLU A 31 7.25 -2.54 -12.90
N GLY A 32 8.08 -2.82 -11.89
CA GLY A 32 9.46 -2.36 -11.78
C GLY A 32 9.65 -1.06 -11.00
N MET A 33 8.62 -0.57 -10.30
CA MET A 33 8.79 0.55 -9.36
C MET A 33 9.67 0.11 -8.18
N THR A 34 10.39 1.08 -7.63
CA THR A 34 11.19 0.92 -6.42
C THR A 34 10.37 1.19 -5.17
N GLU A 35 10.85 0.71 -4.01
CA GLU A 35 10.27 0.99 -2.69
C GLU A 35 10.08 2.50 -2.48
N ALA A 36 11.10 3.29 -2.81
CA ALA A 36 11.09 4.74 -2.66
C ALA A 36 10.00 5.42 -3.51
N GLU A 37 9.79 4.97 -4.75
CA GLU A 37 8.76 5.54 -5.63
C GLU A 37 7.34 5.22 -5.12
N VAL A 38 7.10 4.01 -4.62
CA VAL A 38 5.82 3.64 -4.03
C VAL A 38 5.57 4.38 -2.71
N MET A 39 6.60 4.52 -1.87
CA MET A 39 6.51 5.30 -0.64
C MET A 39 6.24 6.78 -0.91
N GLU A 40 6.91 7.38 -1.89
CA GLU A 40 6.69 8.78 -2.28
C GLU A 40 5.25 8.99 -2.72
N LEU A 41 4.72 8.11 -3.57
CA LEU A 41 3.33 8.15 -4.02
C LEU A 41 2.34 8.10 -2.86
N TYR A 42 2.53 7.20 -1.90
CA TYR A 42 1.64 7.08 -0.73
C TYR A 42 1.79 8.25 0.25
N CYS A 43 3.01 8.80 0.39
CA CYS A 43 3.24 10.01 1.18
C CYS A 43 2.53 11.24 0.59
N GLU A 44 2.38 11.33 -0.73
CA GLU A 44 1.60 12.41 -1.35
C GLU A 44 0.12 12.36 -0.93
N PHE A 45 -0.46 11.17 -0.82
CA PHE A 45 -1.84 11.04 -0.33
C PHE A 45 -1.96 11.44 1.14
N LEU A 46 -1.01 11.06 1.99
CA LEU A 46 -0.96 11.53 3.37
C LEU A 46 -0.82 13.05 3.48
N ARG A 47 -0.13 13.71 2.55
CA ARG A 47 -0.07 15.19 2.51
C ARG A 47 -1.40 15.82 2.15
N LYS A 48 -2.22 15.17 1.31
CA LYS A 48 -3.60 15.60 1.00
C LYS A 48 -4.57 15.42 2.18
N ARG A 49 -4.21 14.64 3.22
CA ARG A 49 -5.00 14.44 4.45
C ARG A 49 -5.44 15.73 5.12
N GLN A 50 -4.64 16.79 5.00
CA GLN A 50 -4.89 18.03 5.73
C GLN A 50 -6.24 18.68 5.36
N ASP A 51 -6.81 18.35 4.19
CA ASP A 51 -8.07 18.88 3.69
C ASP A 51 -9.21 17.86 3.67
N ASP A 52 -8.98 16.61 4.10
CA ASP A 52 -9.95 15.52 4.03
C ASP A 52 -10.35 15.05 5.45
N THR A 53 -11.63 14.75 5.62
CA THR A 53 -12.23 14.42 6.94
C THR A 53 -12.29 12.91 7.19
N ASP A 54 -12.03 12.10 6.17
CA ASP A 54 -12.14 10.64 6.25
C ASP A 54 -10.82 10.00 6.72
N GLU A 55 -10.63 9.94 8.03
CA GLU A 55 -9.40 9.41 8.65
C GLU A 55 -9.15 7.93 8.32
N THR A 56 -10.20 7.16 8.04
CA THR A 56 -10.14 5.71 7.82
C THR A 56 -9.36 5.35 6.54
N LYS A 57 -9.43 6.22 5.52
CA LYS A 57 -8.63 6.09 4.29
C LYS A 57 -7.14 6.28 4.55
N TYR A 58 -6.79 7.14 5.50
CA TYR A 58 -5.40 7.45 5.81
C TYR A 58 -4.75 6.40 6.69
N ASP A 59 -5.53 5.72 7.55
CA ASP A 59 -5.07 4.54 8.28
C ASP A 59 -4.67 3.42 7.31
N ALA A 60 -5.50 3.15 6.29
CA ALA A 60 -5.18 2.19 5.24
C ALA A 60 -3.89 2.54 4.47
N ILE A 61 -3.66 3.81 4.16
CA ILE A 61 -2.43 4.28 3.50
C ILE A 61 -1.21 4.12 4.42
N PHE A 62 -1.36 4.42 5.71
CA PHE A 62 -0.28 4.30 6.70
C PHE A 62 0.14 2.83 6.91
N GLU A 63 -0.82 1.93 6.93
CA GLU A 63 -0.55 0.49 7.02
C GLU A 63 0.12 -0.05 5.75
N ALA A 64 -0.32 0.39 4.58
CA ALA A 64 0.33 0.04 3.32
C ALA A 64 1.79 0.55 3.28
N LEU A 65 2.05 1.79 3.72
CA LEU A 65 3.41 2.34 3.88
C LEU A 65 4.27 1.53 4.85
N THR A 66 3.68 1.06 5.94
CA THR A 66 4.36 0.24 6.93
C THR A 66 4.82 -1.10 6.35
N LEU A 67 4.04 -1.70 5.45
CA LEU A 67 4.38 -2.93 4.73
C LEU A 67 5.38 -2.69 3.59
N VAL A 68 5.28 -1.54 2.91
CA VAL A 68 6.21 -1.13 1.86
C VAL A 68 7.59 -0.83 2.44
N GLY A 69 7.68 -0.09 3.55
CA GLY A 69 8.95 0.27 4.21
C GLY A 69 9.44 -0.76 5.23
N GLY A 70 8.77 -1.90 5.35
CA GLY A 70 9.19 -3.03 6.19
C GLY A 70 9.19 -2.78 7.71
N HIS A 71 8.41 -1.81 8.20
CA HIS A 71 8.45 -1.37 9.60
C HIS A 71 7.76 -2.35 10.57
N CYS A 72 6.81 -3.19 10.11
CA CYS A 72 6.09 -4.13 10.98
C CYS A 72 6.81 -5.47 11.21
N SER A 73 7.67 -5.93 10.29
CA SER A 73 8.55 -7.10 10.43
C SER A 73 9.25 -7.32 9.08
N SER A 74 10.53 -7.70 9.07
CA SER A 74 11.26 -8.07 7.83
C SER A 74 10.56 -9.18 7.02
N SER A 75 9.68 -9.96 7.66
CA SER A 75 8.87 -11.01 7.03
C SER A 75 7.66 -10.51 6.25
N CYS A 76 7.21 -9.27 6.49
CA CYS A 76 6.05 -8.65 5.82
C CYS A 76 6.46 -7.47 4.93
N HIS A 77 7.71 -7.44 4.47
CA HIS A 77 8.25 -6.37 3.66
C HIS A 77 8.02 -6.63 2.17
N ILE A 78 7.22 -5.79 1.50
CA ILE A 78 6.89 -5.95 0.07
C ILE A 78 8.14 -5.87 -0.80
N PHE A 79 9.14 -5.06 -0.47
CA PHE A 79 10.36 -4.88 -1.27
C PHE A 79 11.59 -5.64 -0.76
N GLY A 80 11.46 -6.43 0.30
CA GLY A 80 12.58 -7.20 0.89
C GLY A 80 13.04 -8.42 0.07
N GLU A 81 14.24 -8.92 0.39
CA GLU A 81 14.87 -10.09 -0.26
C GLU A 81 14.08 -11.41 -0.09
N HIS A 82 13.20 -11.50 0.90
CA HIS A 82 12.33 -12.65 1.17
C HIS A 82 10.88 -12.45 0.71
N TYR A 83 10.67 -11.58 -0.28
CA TYR A 83 9.35 -11.38 -0.87
C TYR A 83 8.84 -12.65 -1.57
N ASP A 84 7.83 -13.28 -0.99
CA ASP A 84 7.04 -14.33 -1.63
C ASP A 84 5.68 -13.77 -2.02
N ALA A 85 5.36 -13.74 -3.32
CA ALA A 85 4.06 -13.26 -3.81
C ALA A 85 2.88 -14.07 -3.23
N GLY A 86 3.11 -15.33 -2.84
CA GLY A 86 2.14 -16.18 -2.16
C GLY A 86 1.87 -15.74 -0.71
N PHE A 87 2.86 -15.16 -0.02
CA PHE A 87 2.68 -14.56 1.30
C PHE A 87 1.76 -13.32 1.24
N VAL A 88 1.97 -12.42 0.27
CA VAL A 88 1.08 -11.26 0.11
C VAL A 88 -0.31 -11.68 -0.35
N ALA A 89 -0.42 -12.66 -1.26
CA ALA A 89 -1.71 -13.24 -1.62
C ALA A 89 -2.41 -13.88 -0.41
N SER A 90 -1.66 -14.43 0.55
CA SER A 90 -2.20 -14.91 1.83
C SER A 90 -2.59 -13.78 2.77
N LEU A 91 -1.90 -12.64 2.78
CA LEU A 91 -2.28 -11.46 3.57
C LEU A 91 -3.59 -10.84 3.03
N VAL A 92 -3.66 -10.66 1.71
CA VAL A 92 -4.85 -10.21 0.97
C VAL A 92 -6.04 -11.16 1.19
N LYS A 93 -5.81 -12.48 1.18
CA LYS A 93 -6.88 -13.47 1.45
C LYS A 93 -7.28 -13.59 2.91
N ARG A 94 -6.38 -13.29 3.85
CA ARG A 94 -6.66 -13.41 5.28
C ARG A 94 -7.37 -12.18 5.84
N GLY A 95 -7.44 -11.07 5.08
CA GLY A 95 -8.17 -9.85 5.46
C GLY A 95 -7.92 -9.50 6.91
N PHE A 96 -6.73 -8.95 7.20
CA PHE A 96 -6.24 -8.58 8.53
C PHE A 96 -7.38 -8.38 9.55
N HIS A 97 -7.70 -9.47 10.26
CA HIS A 97 -8.64 -9.51 11.35
C HIS A 97 -7.79 -9.82 12.57
N ASP A 98 -7.26 -8.77 13.19
CA ASP A 98 -7.03 -8.71 14.64
C ASP A 98 -7.03 -7.24 15.08
#